data_AF-A0A5Q0UI60-F1
#
_entry.id   AF-A0A5Q0UI60-F1
#
_cell.length_a   1.000
_cell.length_b   1.000
_cell.length_c   1.000
_cell.angle_alpha   90.00
_cell.angle_beta   90.00
_cell.angle_gamma   90.00
#
_symmetry.space_group_name_H-M   'P 1'
#
loop_
_entity.id
_entity.type
_entity.pdbx_description
1 polymer ?
#
loop_
_entity_poly.entity_id
_entity_poly.type
_entity_poly.pdbx_seq_one_letter_code
_entity_poly.pdbx_strand_id
1 'polypeptide(L)'
;MTKNTTSDSNSKETSFEVLHRVNSELAKNPEISDHNKQILEDFFDEWIDRVESSTIDDYSSQWNRIAEEIDFNLDEAEREDVKEIIKKLGRDEIKKRNGETYSDYSKDKTKKALTVFYRSFVEYTGEGEEEYLEELNGSALVRKLDKYLNEPQKEVIPETKPDPSQMKKIIESADSFRNRCIIFFGWATGCRIGEIFPTDDKPQPLLWKDINFKSNDDKMTVRLRVNKKGGSSSRRVINMVNSRPVMKKLYEEQNPDPDEPVFKEKDADIRCPDCRANATRVAKNSDKSMSTSSRRKYACDECSWRGKSSSAYRKKEALGAGAVRDIVKEAVNDSEVRNIDDNPHAVFRKARALHKQAMNWGDGGIRSFFGWAENSSSPGHYKEALEVNQKQDLQNEHPELDINVEGRFYDESLKPTKCSECEKLNSRLWDICNRCGKELTYDGMVMTGDTPDSTKNEIKHEVKDWGIDYLLDKSSIEEEDFKSELMDVLDNKLQEVDFDSQDLEDGDEEGIEDLDKEDIVEKMQKLQNKVEELEG
;
A
#
# COMPACT_ATOMS: atom_id res chain seq x y z
N MET A 1 -66.91 40.24 -21.83
CA MET A 1 -66.32 39.19 -20.97
C MET A 1 -65.04 38.72 -21.64
N THR A 2 -63.93 39.21 -21.13
CA THR A 2 -62.56 38.95 -21.54
C THR A 2 -62.22 37.48 -21.31
N LYS A 3 -61.81 36.77 -22.36
CA LYS A 3 -61.19 35.44 -22.23
C LYS A 3 -59.75 35.64 -21.79
N ASN A 4 -59.47 35.30 -20.54
CA ASN A 4 -58.12 35.15 -20.02
C ASN A 4 -57.45 33.96 -20.73
N THR A 5 -56.46 34.26 -21.56
CA THR A 5 -55.39 33.35 -21.95
C THR A 5 -54.35 33.34 -20.84
N THR A 6 -54.45 32.36 -19.94
CA THR A 6 -53.33 31.99 -19.06
C THR A 6 -52.33 31.21 -19.89
N SER A 7 -51.21 31.86 -20.18
CA SER A 7 -50.00 31.24 -20.69
C SER A 7 -49.39 30.39 -19.56
N ASP A 8 -49.67 29.09 -19.58
CA ASP A 8 -48.89 28.11 -18.80
C ASP A 8 -47.52 27.97 -19.44
N SER A 9 -46.59 28.81 -18.98
CA SER A 9 -45.15 28.59 -19.13
C SER A 9 -44.71 27.49 -18.17
N ASN A 10 -45.18 26.26 -18.40
CA ASN A 10 -44.49 25.08 -17.91
C ASN A 10 -43.28 24.90 -18.84
N SER A 11 -42.14 25.45 -18.43
CA SER A 11 -40.84 25.09 -19.00
C SER A 11 -40.79 23.58 -19.02
N LYS A 12 -40.71 22.98 -20.22
CA LYS A 12 -40.35 21.58 -20.38
C LYS A 12 -38.99 21.43 -19.68
N GLU A 13 -38.98 20.90 -18.46
CA GLU A 13 -37.79 20.23 -17.96
C GLU A 13 -37.53 19.12 -18.97
N THR A 14 -36.59 19.35 -19.88
CA THR A 14 -36.02 18.30 -20.71
C THR A 14 -35.43 17.29 -19.74
N SER A 15 -36.10 16.15 -19.58
CA SER A 15 -35.66 15.10 -18.68
C SER A 15 -34.50 14.37 -19.35
N PHE A 16 -33.29 14.89 -19.15
CA PHE A 16 -32.04 14.22 -19.50
C PHE A 16 -31.78 13.07 -18.50
N GLU A 17 -32.67 12.07 -18.44
CA GLU A 17 -32.68 11.03 -17.40
C GLU A 17 -31.41 10.17 -17.42
N VAL A 18 -30.90 9.83 -18.61
CA VAL A 18 -29.68 9.04 -18.79
C VAL A 18 -28.46 9.84 -18.38
N LEU A 19 -28.33 11.08 -18.86
CA LEU A 19 -27.26 11.96 -18.39
C LEU A 19 -27.37 12.22 -16.90
N HIS A 20 -28.57 12.37 -16.35
CA HIS A 20 -28.72 12.62 -14.91
C HIS A 20 -28.36 11.38 -14.08
N ARG A 21 -28.56 10.18 -14.62
CA ARG A 21 -28.12 8.90 -14.05
C ARG A 21 -26.61 8.71 -14.15
N VAL A 22 -26.01 9.06 -15.27
CA VAL A 22 -24.57 8.90 -15.56
C VAL A 22 -23.75 10.00 -14.88
N ASN A 23 -24.15 11.26 -15.05
CA ASN A 23 -23.46 12.44 -14.56
C ASN A 23 -24.43 13.62 -14.39
N SER A 24 -25.01 13.72 -13.19
CA SER A 24 -25.95 14.80 -12.87
C SER A 24 -25.36 16.22 -12.98
N GLU A 25 -24.03 16.37 -12.86
CA GLU A 25 -23.39 17.68 -13.07
C GLU A 25 -23.39 18.06 -14.55
N LEU A 26 -23.16 17.09 -15.44
CA LEU A 26 -23.19 17.29 -16.90
C LEU A 26 -24.60 17.69 -17.38
N ALA A 27 -25.62 16.97 -16.91
CA ALA A 27 -27.02 17.29 -17.22
C ALA A 27 -27.41 18.72 -16.83
N LYS A 28 -26.83 19.24 -15.73
CA LYS A 28 -27.11 20.57 -15.18
C LYS A 28 -26.16 21.65 -15.67
N ASN A 29 -25.16 21.31 -16.46
CA ASN A 29 -24.14 22.27 -16.88
C ASN A 29 -24.75 23.31 -17.84
N PRO A 30 -24.78 24.62 -17.49
CA PRO A 30 -25.38 25.64 -18.34
C PRO A 30 -24.54 25.97 -19.58
N GLU A 31 -23.25 25.62 -19.57
CA GLU A 31 -22.33 25.91 -20.68
C GLU A 31 -22.53 24.95 -21.86
N ILE A 32 -23.24 23.83 -21.66
CA ILE A 32 -23.61 22.91 -22.73
C ILE A 32 -25.04 23.23 -23.17
N SER A 33 -25.20 23.52 -24.47
CA SER A 33 -26.52 23.76 -25.07
C SER A 33 -27.46 22.56 -24.86
N ASP A 34 -28.77 22.81 -24.79
CA ASP A 34 -29.76 21.72 -24.64
C ASP A 34 -29.72 20.73 -25.81
N HIS A 35 -29.39 21.22 -27.01
CA HIS A 35 -29.12 20.38 -28.18
C HIS A 35 -27.96 19.40 -27.90
N ASN A 36 -26.80 19.92 -27.49
CA ASN A 36 -25.62 19.09 -27.20
C ASN A 36 -25.85 18.13 -26.03
N LYS A 37 -26.66 18.51 -25.03
CA LYS A 37 -27.08 17.59 -23.97
C LYS A 37 -27.91 16.44 -24.53
N GLN A 38 -28.85 16.70 -25.43
CA GLN A 38 -29.61 15.63 -26.08
C GLN A 38 -28.69 14.69 -26.87
N ILE A 39 -27.74 15.24 -27.62
CA ILE A 39 -26.77 14.43 -28.38
C ILE A 39 -25.90 13.55 -27.44
N LEU A 40 -25.48 14.09 -26.29
CA LEU A 40 -24.72 13.31 -25.30
C LEU A 40 -25.59 12.28 -24.57
N GLU A 41 -26.86 12.59 -24.28
CA GLU A 41 -27.85 11.65 -23.74
C GLU A 41 -27.96 10.42 -24.64
N ASP A 42 -28.21 10.64 -25.93
CA ASP A 42 -28.37 9.56 -26.92
C ASP A 42 -27.08 8.72 -27.02
N PHE A 43 -25.92 9.37 -27.05
CA PHE A 43 -24.62 8.69 -27.04
C PHE A 43 -24.42 7.81 -25.81
N PHE A 44 -24.69 8.33 -24.60
CA PHE A 44 -24.48 7.59 -23.37
C PHE A 44 -25.52 6.49 -23.16
N ASP A 45 -26.76 6.66 -23.64
CA ASP A 45 -27.79 5.61 -23.59
C ASP A 45 -27.38 4.39 -24.42
N GLU A 46 -26.83 4.60 -25.62
CA GLU A 46 -26.30 3.50 -26.44
C GLU A 46 -25.06 2.84 -25.81
N TRP A 47 -24.21 3.64 -25.16
CA TRP A 47 -22.96 3.16 -24.59
C TRP A 47 -23.10 2.46 -23.23
N ILE A 48 -24.19 2.69 -22.50
CA ILE A 48 -24.34 2.18 -21.12
C ILE A 48 -24.25 0.65 -21.04
N ASP A 49 -24.72 -0.02 -22.08
CA ASP A 49 -24.69 -1.48 -22.18
C ASP A 49 -23.40 -2.01 -22.82
N ARG A 50 -22.58 -1.14 -23.43
CA ARG A 50 -21.36 -1.53 -24.17
C ARG A 50 -20.09 -1.46 -23.33
N VAL A 51 -20.05 -0.58 -22.32
CA VAL A 51 -18.84 -0.34 -21.52
C VAL A 51 -19.09 -0.40 -20.02
N GLU A 52 -18.01 -0.45 -19.25
CA GLU A 52 -18.09 -0.43 -17.78
C GLU A 52 -18.53 0.96 -17.29
N SER A 53 -19.35 1.02 -16.23
CA SER A 53 -19.88 2.28 -15.68
C SER A 53 -18.79 3.31 -15.39
N SER A 54 -17.64 2.87 -14.86
CA SER A 54 -16.48 3.74 -14.61
C SER A 54 -15.93 4.43 -15.87
N THR A 55 -16.06 3.79 -17.03
CA THR A 55 -15.67 4.39 -18.33
C THR A 55 -16.65 5.47 -18.75
N ILE A 56 -17.94 5.26 -18.48
CA ILE A 56 -19.00 6.23 -18.75
C ILE A 56 -18.86 7.45 -17.84
N ASP A 57 -18.62 7.22 -16.54
CA ASP A 57 -18.34 8.27 -15.56
C ASP A 57 -17.10 9.08 -15.96
N ASP A 58 -16.04 8.39 -16.40
CA ASP A 58 -14.82 9.00 -16.91
C ASP A 58 -15.11 9.89 -18.13
N TYR A 59 -15.84 9.38 -19.14
CA TYR A 59 -16.14 10.11 -20.38
C TYR A 59 -17.08 11.28 -20.17
N SER A 60 -18.18 11.09 -19.43
CA SER A 60 -19.12 12.17 -19.09
C SER A 60 -18.42 13.29 -18.33
N SER A 61 -17.52 12.95 -17.40
CA SER A 61 -16.72 13.94 -16.68
C SER A 61 -15.76 14.72 -17.60
N GLN A 62 -15.32 14.16 -18.73
CA GLN A 62 -14.51 14.90 -19.69
C GLN A 62 -15.30 15.96 -20.44
N TRP A 63 -16.58 15.74 -20.72
CA TRP A 63 -17.43 16.73 -21.38
C TRP A 63 -17.65 17.97 -20.52
N ASN A 64 -17.87 17.77 -19.21
CA ASN A 64 -17.94 18.88 -18.26
C ASN A 64 -16.68 19.76 -18.25
N ARG A 65 -15.52 19.15 -18.51
CA ARG A 65 -14.23 19.86 -18.51
C ARG A 65 -14.08 20.80 -19.69
N ILE A 66 -14.62 20.43 -20.85
CA ILE A 66 -14.48 21.20 -22.10
C ILE A 66 -15.76 21.95 -22.46
N ALA A 67 -16.77 21.96 -21.59
CA ALA A 67 -18.08 22.53 -21.83
C ALA A 67 -18.01 23.99 -22.29
N GLU A 68 -17.20 24.81 -21.61
CA GLU A 68 -17.00 26.24 -21.93
C GLU A 68 -16.36 26.47 -23.31
N GLU A 69 -15.76 25.44 -23.90
CA GLU A 69 -15.06 25.51 -25.19
C GLU A 69 -15.88 24.92 -26.34
N ILE A 70 -17.12 24.48 -26.08
CA ILE A 70 -18.05 23.94 -27.07
C ILE A 70 -19.10 24.99 -27.39
N ASP A 71 -18.83 25.83 -28.39
CA ASP A 71 -19.74 26.86 -28.92
C ASP A 71 -20.45 26.42 -30.22
N PHE A 72 -20.31 25.15 -30.59
CA PHE A 72 -20.88 24.52 -31.78
C PHE A 72 -21.79 23.34 -31.42
N ASN A 73 -22.60 22.89 -32.38
CA ASN A 73 -23.43 21.68 -32.23
C ASN A 73 -22.55 20.43 -32.44
N LEU A 74 -22.55 19.48 -31.50
CA LEU A 74 -21.64 18.33 -31.48
C LEU A 74 -21.82 17.38 -32.67
N ASP A 75 -23.02 17.31 -33.23
CA ASP A 75 -23.38 16.55 -34.43
C ASP A 75 -23.09 17.30 -35.74
N GLU A 76 -22.78 18.61 -35.67
CA GLU A 76 -22.42 19.47 -36.81
C GLU A 76 -20.97 19.97 -36.73
N ALA A 77 -20.15 19.41 -35.83
CA ALA A 77 -18.81 19.89 -35.54
C ALA A 77 -17.86 19.78 -36.75
N GLU A 78 -17.16 20.87 -37.07
CA GLU A 78 -16.08 20.84 -38.03
C GLU A 78 -14.79 20.28 -37.40
N ARG A 79 -13.88 19.80 -38.24
CA ARG A 79 -12.59 19.28 -37.79
C ARG A 79 -11.76 20.35 -37.08
N GLU A 80 -11.89 21.59 -37.50
CA GLU A 80 -11.17 22.74 -36.97
C GLU A 80 -11.62 23.04 -35.53
N ASP A 81 -12.89 22.81 -35.20
CA ASP A 81 -13.46 23.00 -33.87
C ASP A 81 -12.82 22.04 -32.85
N VAL A 82 -12.83 20.73 -33.16
CA VAL A 82 -12.25 19.70 -32.29
C VAL A 82 -10.73 19.88 -32.14
N LYS A 83 -10.05 20.27 -33.22
CA LYS A 83 -8.61 20.61 -33.17
C LYS A 83 -8.35 21.78 -32.24
N GLU A 84 -9.20 22.80 -32.25
CA GLU A 84 -9.01 23.98 -31.43
C GLU A 84 -9.15 23.63 -29.94
N ILE A 85 -10.17 22.86 -29.55
CA ILE A 85 -10.31 22.33 -28.18
C ILE A 85 -9.02 21.61 -27.75
N ILE A 86 -8.46 20.75 -28.60
CA ILE A 86 -7.26 19.98 -28.26
C ILE A 86 -6.01 20.85 -28.21
N LYS A 87 -5.89 21.86 -29.07
CA LYS A 87 -4.79 22.84 -28.98
C LYS A 87 -4.90 23.65 -27.70
N LYS A 88 -6.10 24.10 -27.32
CA LYS A 88 -6.34 24.83 -26.06
C LYS A 88 -5.98 23.97 -24.86
N LEU A 89 -6.39 22.70 -24.87
CA LEU A 89 -6.05 21.71 -23.86
C LEU A 89 -4.52 21.46 -23.77
N GLY A 90 -3.85 21.37 -24.91
CA GLY A 90 -2.39 21.22 -24.99
C GLY A 90 -1.61 22.46 -24.51
N ARG A 91 -2.14 23.66 -24.77
CA ARG A 91 -1.58 24.96 -24.35
C ARG A 91 -1.92 25.35 -22.91
N ASP A 92 -2.58 24.47 -22.14
CA ASP A 92 -3.03 24.75 -20.78
C ASP A 92 -3.99 25.95 -20.66
N GLU A 93 -4.74 26.24 -21.73
CA GLU A 93 -5.77 27.28 -21.76
C GLU A 93 -7.05 26.80 -21.06
N ILE A 94 -7.36 25.50 -21.19
CA ILE A 94 -8.45 24.85 -20.45
C ILE A 94 -7.92 24.46 -19.06
N LYS A 95 -8.47 25.07 -18.01
CA LYS A 95 -8.00 24.91 -16.61
C LYS A 95 -9.06 24.28 -15.72
N LYS A 96 -8.64 23.77 -14.57
CA LYS A 96 -9.55 23.35 -13.49
C LYS A 96 -10.26 24.57 -12.91
N ARG A 97 -11.36 24.34 -12.17
CA ARG A 97 -12.08 25.40 -11.43
C ARG A 97 -11.20 26.17 -10.44
N ASN A 98 -10.15 25.56 -9.92
CA ASN A 98 -9.18 26.21 -9.02
C ASN A 98 -8.05 26.96 -9.76
N GLY A 99 -8.11 27.05 -11.10
CA GLY A 99 -7.11 27.71 -11.95
C GLY A 99 -5.87 26.87 -12.27
N GLU A 100 -5.75 25.66 -11.73
CA GLU A 100 -4.62 24.76 -12.05
C GLU A 100 -4.76 24.16 -13.44
N THR A 101 -3.62 23.85 -14.06
CA THR A 101 -3.59 23.12 -15.33
C THR A 101 -3.97 21.65 -15.13
N TYR A 102 -4.50 21.04 -16.18
CA TYR A 102 -4.74 19.59 -16.17
C TYR A 102 -3.42 18.84 -16.36
N SER A 103 -3.28 17.70 -15.69
CA SER A 103 -2.16 16.80 -15.97
C SER A 103 -2.28 16.22 -17.37
N ASP A 104 -1.17 15.86 -18.01
CA ASP A 104 -1.18 15.28 -19.37
C ASP A 104 -2.07 14.04 -19.47
N TYR A 105 -2.09 13.22 -18.41
CA TYR A 105 -3.01 12.08 -18.31
C TYR A 105 -4.48 12.49 -18.38
N SER A 106 -4.84 13.60 -17.72
CA SER A 106 -6.20 14.13 -17.74
C SER A 106 -6.53 14.67 -19.14
N LYS A 107 -5.59 15.38 -19.77
CA LYS A 107 -5.73 15.86 -21.15
C LYS A 107 -5.96 14.70 -22.11
N ASP A 108 -5.20 13.62 -21.95
CA ASP A 108 -5.29 12.40 -22.77
C ASP A 108 -6.65 11.70 -22.63
N LYS A 109 -7.18 11.61 -21.41
CA LYS A 109 -8.56 11.14 -21.19
C LYS A 109 -9.59 11.97 -21.95
N THR A 110 -9.45 13.29 -21.94
CA THR A 110 -10.36 14.20 -22.67
C THR A 110 -10.27 14.00 -24.18
N LYS A 111 -9.05 13.97 -24.73
CA LYS A 111 -8.79 13.64 -26.15
C LYS A 111 -9.41 12.28 -26.53
N LYS A 112 -9.33 11.28 -25.63
CA LYS A 112 -9.89 9.94 -25.86
C LYS A 112 -11.41 9.93 -25.84
N ALA A 113 -12.04 10.64 -24.91
CA ALA A 113 -13.50 10.77 -24.87
C ALA A 113 -14.03 11.42 -26.16
N LEU A 114 -13.41 12.51 -26.62
CA LEU A 114 -13.71 13.13 -27.92
C LEU A 114 -13.57 12.13 -29.07
N THR A 115 -12.46 11.41 -29.11
CA THR A 115 -12.19 10.42 -30.18
C THR A 115 -13.23 9.31 -30.22
N VAL A 116 -13.62 8.81 -29.05
CA VAL A 116 -14.62 7.74 -28.93
C VAL A 116 -16.00 8.23 -29.38
N PHE A 117 -16.41 9.41 -28.93
CA PHE A 117 -17.68 10.02 -29.31
C PHE A 117 -17.77 10.22 -30.82
N TYR A 118 -16.82 10.91 -31.44
CA TYR A 118 -16.89 11.16 -32.90
C TYR A 118 -16.74 9.87 -33.71
N ARG A 119 -16.06 8.85 -33.19
CA ARG A 119 -15.99 7.53 -33.84
C ARG A 119 -17.35 6.83 -33.85
N SER A 120 -18.12 6.90 -32.76
CA SER A 120 -19.46 6.28 -32.74
C SER A 120 -20.44 6.98 -33.67
N PHE A 121 -20.32 8.30 -33.87
CA PHE A 121 -21.14 9.02 -34.87
C PHE A 121 -20.92 8.50 -36.29
N VAL A 122 -19.65 8.25 -36.67
CA VAL A 122 -19.30 7.70 -37.98
C VAL A 122 -19.82 6.27 -38.15
N GLU A 123 -19.77 5.45 -37.10
CA GLU A 123 -20.31 4.08 -37.15
C GLU A 123 -21.85 4.07 -37.29
N TYR A 124 -22.55 5.04 -36.72
CA TYR A 124 -24.01 5.12 -36.70
C TYR A 124 -24.62 5.54 -38.05
N THR A 125 -23.97 6.42 -38.82
CA THR A 125 -24.54 6.92 -40.09
C THR A 125 -24.56 5.89 -41.21
N GLY A 126 -23.90 4.74 -41.04
CA GLY A 126 -23.99 3.59 -41.96
C GLY A 126 -23.41 3.82 -43.36
N GLU A 127 -22.92 5.02 -43.63
CA GLU A 127 -22.14 5.33 -44.81
C GLU A 127 -20.75 4.74 -44.59
N GLY A 128 -20.38 3.79 -45.44
CA GLY A 128 -19.16 3.00 -45.29
C GLY A 128 -17.96 3.90 -45.03
N GLU A 129 -16.96 3.32 -44.35
CA GLU A 129 -15.70 3.91 -43.95
C GLU A 129 -14.94 4.68 -45.06
N GLU A 130 -15.40 4.70 -46.32
CA GLU A 130 -14.79 5.36 -47.48
C GLU A 130 -15.56 6.56 -48.06
N GLU A 131 -16.90 6.64 -47.99
CA GLU A 131 -17.70 7.64 -48.74
C GLU A 131 -18.18 8.82 -47.86
N TYR A 132 -18.54 8.57 -46.60
CA TYR A 132 -18.77 9.63 -45.58
C TYR A 132 -17.49 10.41 -45.23
N LEU A 133 -16.34 9.98 -45.78
CA LEU A 133 -15.01 10.45 -45.43
C LEU A 133 -14.59 11.78 -46.06
N GLU A 134 -15.20 12.17 -47.18
CA GLU A 134 -14.70 13.32 -47.94
C GLU A 134 -15.20 14.66 -47.40
N GLU A 135 -16.42 14.71 -46.85
CA GLU A 135 -17.03 15.96 -46.36
C GLU A 135 -16.93 16.11 -44.83
N LEU A 136 -17.13 15.05 -44.06
CA LEU A 136 -16.77 15.03 -42.64
C LEU A 136 -15.34 14.52 -42.49
N ASN A 137 -14.44 15.45 -42.20
CA ASN A 137 -12.98 15.26 -42.08
C ASN A 137 -12.60 14.50 -40.79
N GLY A 138 -13.46 13.55 -40.37
CA GLY A 138 -13.51 12.80 -39.13
C GLY A 138 -12.55 11.62 -39.08
N SER A 139 -12.34 10.85 -40.15
CA SER A 139 -11.35 9.74 -40.11
C SER A 139 -9.90 10.26 -40.08
N ALA A 140 -9.63 11.37 -40.77
CA ALA A 140 -8.37 12.11 -40.68
C ALA A 140 -8.26 12.94 -39.38
N LEU A 141 -9.37 13.22 -38.71
CA LEU A 141 -9.41 13.72 -37.33
C LEU A 141 -9.04 12.57 -36.39
N VAL A 142 -9.73 11.42 -36.40
CA VAL A 142 -9.46 10.23 -35.57
C VAL A 142 -8.04 9.70 -35.75
N ARG A 143 -7.51 9.54 -36.97
CA ARG A 143 -6.12 9.10 -37.19
C ARG A 143 -5.08 10.12 -36.68
N LYS A 144 -5.39 11.42 -36.74
CA LYS A 144 -4.51 12.46 -36.16
C LYS A 144 -4.68 12.57 -34.65
N LEU A 145 -5.90 12.43 -34.13
CA LEU A 145 -6.20 12.35 -32.69
C LEU A 145 -5.47 11.18 -32.08
N ASP A 146 -5.53 10.00 -32.70
CA ASP A 146 -4.74 8.83 -32.30
C ASP A 146 -3.24 9.16 -32.33
N LYS A 147 -2.73 9.90 -33.30
CA LYS A 147 -1.33 10.37 -33.30
C LYS A 147 -1.01 11.35 -32.16
N TYR A 148 -1.96 12.19 -31.74
CA TYR A 148 -1.83 13.13 -30.61
C TYR A 148 -2.13 12.49 -29.23
N LEU A 149 -2.81 11.35 -29.20
CA LEU A 149 -3.11 10.50 -28.04
C LEU A 149 -2.00 9.49 -27.78
N ASN A 150 -1.30 9.07 -28.82
CA ASN A 150 -0.10 8.25 -28.73
C ASN A 150 1.14 9.09 -28.36
N GLU A 151 0.95 10.17 -27.59
CA GLU A 151 2.06 10.81 -26.86
C GLU A 151 2.80 9.73 -26.06
N PRO A 152 4.13 9.84 -25.94
CA PRO A 152 4.92 8.83 -25.24
C PRO A 152 4.31 8.59 -23.87
N GLN A 153 4.03 7.32 -23.56
CA GLN A 153 3.54 6.95 -22.24
C GLN A 153 4.46 7.57 -21.20
N LYS A 154 3.87 8.11 -20.10
CA LYS A 154 4.63 8.71 -19.01
C LYS A 154 5.86 7.87 -18.71
N GLU A 155 7.02 8.46 -18.94
CA GLU A 155 8.31 7.84 -18.67
C GLU A 155 8.32 7.29 -17.25
N VAL A 156 8.71 6.04 -17.11
CA VAL A 156 8.89 5.45 -15.79
C VAL A 156 10.21 5.99 -15.27
N ILE A 157 10.15 6.99 -14.39
CA ILE A 157 11.34 7.59 -13.76
C ILE A 157 11.79 6.66 -12.61
N PRO A 158 12.86 5.86 -12.77
CA PRO A 158 13.23 4.84 -11.77
C PRO A 158 13.53 5.42 -10.39
N GLU A 159 14.12 6.62 -10.32
CA GLU A 159 14.54 7.29 -9.09
C GLU A 159 13.36 7.64 -8.19
N THR A 160 12.16 7.76 -8.77
CA THR A 160 10.92 8.02 -8.04
C THR A 160 10.26 6.76 -7.48
N LYS A 161 10.93 5.61 -7.59
CA LYS A 161 10.40 4.31 -7.19
C LYS A 161 11.35 3.68 -6.18
N PRO A 162 10.83 3.20 -5.04
CA PRO A 162 11.69 2.71 -3.98
C PRO A 162 12.40 1.44 -4.45
N ASP A 163 13.73 1.44 -4.35
CA ASP A 163 14.53 0.23 -4.43
C ASP A 163 14.28 -0.65 -3.18
N PRO A 164 14.82 -1.88 -3.10
CA PRO A 164 14.55 -2.75 -1.98
C PRO A 164 15.08 -2.26 -0.62
N SER A 165 16.19 -1.52 -0.58
CA SER A 165 16.74 -0.92 0.63
C SER A 165 15.85 0.23 1.13
N GLN A 166 15.38 1.06 0.21
CA GLN A 166 14.43 2.14 0.50
C GLN A 166 13.08 1.57 0.95
N MET A 167 12.61 0.50 0.31
CA MET A 167 11.39 -0.20 0.71
C MET A 167 11.47 -0.74 2.14
N LYS A 168 12.62 -1.26 2.57
CA LYS A 168 12.84 -1.69 3.95
C LYS A 168 12.60 -0.55 4.94
N LYS A 169 13.22 0.62 4.69
CA LYS A 169 13.01 1.84 5.51
C LYS A 169 11.54 2.28 5.57
N ILE A 170 10.84 2.24 4.43
CA ILE A 170 9.40 2.57 4.36
C ILE A 170 8.54 1.57 5.15
N ILE A 171 8.91 0.29 5.16
CA ILE A 171 8.21 -0.72 5.96
C ILE A 171 8.46 -0.49 7.46
N GLU A 172 9.68 -0.15 7.85
CA GLU A 172 10.07 0.06 9.25
C GLU A 172 9.44 1.31 9.87
N SER A 173 9.32 2.38 9.08
CA SER A 173 8.69 3.64 9.51
C SER A 173 7.19 3.51 9.75
N ALA A 174 6.51 2.49 9.23
CA ALA A 174 5.08 2.36 9.42
C ALA A 174 4.70 2.00 10.88
N ASP A 175 3.81 2.79 11.45
CA ASP A 175 3.39 2.84 12.87
C ASP A 175 2.90 1.54 13.53
N SER A 176 2.56 0.53 12.76
CA SER A 176 2.00 -0.69 13.34
C SER A 176 2.28 -1.91 12.50
N PHE A 177 2.38 -3.07 13.15
CA PHE A 177 2.64 -4.34 12.49
C PHE A 177 1.71 -4.60 11.30
N ARG A 178 0.40 -4.31 11.42
CA ARG A 178 -0.55 -4.37 10.30
C ARG A 178 -0.14 -3.48 9.12
N ASN A 179 0.25 -2.23 9.36
CA ASN A 179 0.65 -1.30 8.30
C ASN A 179 1.97 -1.76 7.63
N ARG A 180 2.92 -2.27 8.42
CA ARG A 180 4.14 -2.91 7.89
C ARG A 180 3.79 -4.08 6.97
N CYS A 181 2.86 -4.95 7.40
CA CYS A 181 2.36 -6.05 6.59
C CYS A 181 1.71 -5.57 5.28
N ILE A 182 0.90 -4.51 5.32
CA ILE A 182 0.25 -3.94 4.14
C ILE A 182 1.27 -3.52 3.09
N ILE A 183 2.26 -2.72 3.50
CA ILE A 183 3.28 -2.18 2.60
C ILE A 183 4.14 -3.32 2.03
N PHE A 184 4.61 -4.20 2.90
CA PHE A 184 5.45 -5.32 2.50
C PHE A 184 4.72 -6.28 1.55
N PHE A 185 3.48 -6.63 1.88
CA PHE A 185 2.66 -7.50 1.04
C PHE A 185 2.33 -6.85 -0.31
N GLY A 186 1.99 -5.55 -0.31
CA GLY A 186 1.76 -4.77 -1.52
C GLY A 186 2.96 -4.81 -2.47
N TRP A 187 4.14 -4.45 -1.97
CA TRP A 187 5.39 -4.52 -2.75
C TRP A 187 5.72 -5.94 -3.20
N ALA A 188 5.68 -6.91 -2.29
CA ALA A 188 6.11 -8.27 -2.60
C ALA A 188 5.23 -8.94 -3.67
N THR A 189 3.93 -8.61 -3.71
CA THR A 189 2.96 -9.09 -4.73
C THR A 189 2.93 -8.24 -6.01
N GLY A 190 3.32 -6.96 -5.94
CA GLY A 190 3.15 -6.03 -7.06
C GLY A 190 1.70 -5.86 -7.50
N CYS A 191 0.76 -6.11 -6.58
CA CYS A 191 -0.67 -6.01 -6.86
C CYS A 191 -1.13 -4.56 -7.07
N ARG A 192 -2.31 -4.39 -7.64
CA ARG A 192 -3.03 -3.11 -7.60
C ARG A 192 -3.73 -2.99 -6.25
N ILE A 193 -3.90 -1.76 -5.78
CA ILE A 193 -4.60 -1.49 -4.51
C ILE A 193 -5.99 -2.13 -4.47
N GLY A 194 -6.77 -2.02 -5.55
CA GLY A 194 -8.10 -2.64 -5.67
C GLY A 194 -8.12 -4.16 -5.88
N GLU A 195 -6.95 -4.83 -5.90
CA GLU A 195 -6.87 -6.30 -5.84
C GLU A 195 -6.76 -6.79 -4.39
N ILE A 196 -6.40 -5.91 -3.44
CA ILE A 196 -6.32 -6.22 -2.00
C ILE A 196 -7.45 -5.57 -1.22
N PHE A 197 -7.71 -4.28 -1.48
CA PHE A 197 -8.57 -3.44 -0.68
C PHE A 197 -9.83 -3.09 -1.47
N PRO A 198 -10.98 -2.92 -0.79
CA PRO A 198 -12.19 -2.52 -1.47
C PRO A 198 -12.05 -1.11 -2.03
N THR A 199 -12.59 -0.92 -3.22
CA THR A 199 -12.80 0.37 -3.90
C THR A 199 -14.26 0.47 -4.32
N ASP A 200 -14.71 1.64 -4.74
CA ASP A 200 -16.09 1.86 -5.20
C ASP A 200 -16.44 0.93 -6.37
N ASP A 201 -15.49 0.69 -7.29
CA ASP A 201 -15.63 -0.25 -8.41
C ASP A 201 -15.38 -1.72 -8.04
N LYS A 202 -14.72 -1.99 -6.90
CA LYS A 202 -14.34 -3.34 -6.46
C LYS A 202 -14.55 -3.47 -4.95
N PRO A 203 -15.78 -3.71 -4.50
CA PRO A 203 -16.09 -3.77 -3.07
C PRO A 203 -15.53 -5.01 -2.36
N GLN A 204 -14.96 -5.96 -3.11
CA GLN A 204 -14.50 -7.24 -2.57
C GLN A 204 -13.01 -7.15 -2.18
N PRO A 205 -12.67 -7.25 -0.88
CA PRO A 205 -11.29 -7.27 -0.43
C PRO A 205 -10.62 -8.64 -0.66
N LEU A 206 -9.30 -8.68 -0.44
CA LEU A 206 -8.57 -9.93 -0.23
C LEU A 206 -9.02 -10.58 1.09
N LEU A 207 -9.40 -11.85 1.02
CA LEU A 207 -9.86 -12.63 2.17
C LEU A 207 -8.80 -13.62 2.62
N TRP A 208 -8.86 -14.06 3.87
CA TRP A 208 -7.90 -15.04 4.39
C TRP A 208 -7.94 -16.38 3.66
N LYS A 209 -9.11 -16.83 3.16
CA LYS A 209 -9.25 -18.02 2.30
C LYS A 209 -8.52 -17.91 0.95
N ASP A 210 -8.17 -16.70 0.53
CA ASP A 210 -7.42 -16.45 -0.68
C ASP A 210 -5.89 -16.57 -0.44
N ILE A 211 -5.46 -16.78 0.81
CA ILE A 211 -4.06 -17.03 1.21
C ILE A 211 -3.92 -18.46 1.74
N ASN A 212 -2.88 -19.18 1.29
CA ASN A 212 -2.58 -20.53 1.75
C ASN A 212 -1.15 -20.61 2.31
N PHE A 213 -1.06 -21.04 3.58
CA PHE A 213 0.18 -21.25 4.33
C PHE A 213 0.51 -22.75 4.49
N LYS A 214 0.48 -23.55 3.42
CA LYS A 214 0.71 -25.02 3.50
C LYS A 214 1.87 -25.37 4.44
N SER A 215 1.62 -26.30 5.37
CA SER A 215 2.51 -26.62 6.50
C SER A 215 3.90 -27.10 6.08
N ASN A 216 4.00 -27.74 4.92
CA ASN A 216 5.25 -28.36 4.44
C ASN A 216 5.96 -27.51 3.37
N ASP A 217 5.45 -26.31 3.10
CA ASP A 217 5.93 -25.46 2.01
C ASP A 217 6.61 -24.21 2.59
N ASP A 218 7.80 -23.90 2.08
CA ASP A 218 8.54 -22.68 2.40
C ASP A 218 7.92 -21.43 1.75
N LYS A 219 6.79 -21.60 1.04
CA LYS A 219 6.05 -20.54 0.37
C LYS A 219 4.60 -20.42 0.86
N MET A 220 4.14 -19.17 0.82
CA MET A 220 2.74 -18.76 0.88
C MET A 220 2.21 -18.62 -0.55
N THR A 221 1.01 -19.11 -0.81
CA THR A 221 0.33 -18.90 -2.09
C THR A 221 -0.82 -17.93 -1.92
N VAL A 222 -0.86 -16.89 -2.74
CA VAL A 222 -1.91 -15.86 -2.74
C VAL A 222 -2.70 -15.93 -4.05
N ARG A 223 -4.03 -15.98 -3.94
CA ARG A 223 -4.94 -15.96 -5.09
C ARG A 223 -5.54 -14.56 -5.23
N LEU A 224 -4.97 -13.75 -6.11
CA LEU A 224 -5.51 -12.43 -6.40
C LEU A 224 -6.60 -12.52 -7.46
N ARG A 225 -7.72 -11.85 -7.19
CA ARG A 225 -8.83 -11.72 -8.15
C ARG A 225 -8.44 -10.66 -9.17
N VAL A 226 -8.42 -11.05 -10.42
CA VAL A 226 -8.20 -10.16 -11.57
C VAL A 226 -9.52 -10.08 -12.31
N ASN A 227 -10.23 -8.98 -12.14
CA ASN A 227 -11.42 -8.71 -12.93
C ASN A 227 -10.99 -8.59 -14.39
N LYS A 228 -11.39 -9.55 -15.22
CA LYS A 228 -11.39 -9.32 -16.66
C LYS A 228 -12.59 -8.47 -16.99
N LYS A 229 -12.41 -7.51 -17.89
CA LYS A 229 -13.52 -6.86 -18.58
C LYS A 229 -14.42 -7.96 -19.16
N GLY A 230 -15.71 -7.97 -18.80
CA GLY A 230 -16.67 -8.98 -19.26
C GLY A 230 -17.01 -10.13 -18.31
N GLY A 231 -16.86 -9.95 -16.98
CA GLY A 231 -17.55 -10.78 -15.98
C GLY A 231 -16.89 -12.11 -15.58
N SER A 232 -15.91 -12.62 -16.34
CA SER A 232 -15.13 -13.78 -15.86
C SER A 232 -14.01 -13.31 -14.91
N SER A 233 -14.16 -13.54 -13.61
CA SER A 233 -13.09 -13.29 -12.64
C SER A 233 -11.95 -14.28 -12.90
N SER A 234 -10.89 -13.85 -13.60
CA SER A 234 -9.66 -14.63 -13.63
C SER A 234 -8.95 -14.50 -12.30
N ARG A 235 -8.26 -15.54 -11.87
CA ARG A 235 -7.41 -15.49 -10.68
C ARG A 235 -5.97 -15.63 -11.12
N ARG A 236 -5.09 -14.76 -10.62
CA ARG A 236 -3.66 -15.00 -10.70
C ARG A 236 -3.14 -15.50 -9.36
N VAL A 237 -2.24 -16.45 -9.43
CA VAL A 237 -1.67 -17.12 -8.27
C VAL A 237 -0.24 -16.64 -8.10
N ILE A 238 0.06 -16.01 -6.97
CA ILE A 238 1.40 -15.54 -6.64
C ILE A 238 1.96 -16.43 -5.53
N ASN A 239 3.14 -17.01 -5.78
CA ASN A 239 3.89 -17.73 -4.78
C ASN A 239 4.90 -16.78 -4.15
N MET A 240 4.88 -16.70 -2.82
CA MET A 240 5.66 -15.76 -2.04
C MET A 240 6.41 -16.51 -0.96
N VAL A 241 7.70 -16.28 -0.87
CA VAL A 241 8.55 -16.87 0.17
C VAL A 241 8.79 -15.83 1.26
N ASN A 242 9.22 -14.64 0.85
CA ASN A 242 9.73 -13.59 1.74
C ASN A 242 8.67 -13.03 2.70
N SER A 243 7.43 -12.85 2.23
CA SER A 243 6.36 -12.26 3.04
C SER A 243 5.62 -13.28 3.90
N ARG A 244 5.93 -14.58 3.78
CA ARG A 244 5.23 -15.65 4.49
C ARG A 244 5.33 -15.50 6.02
N PRO A 245 6.51 -15.29 6.64
CA PRO A 245 6.61 -15.22 8.11
C PRO A 245 5.77 -14.08 8.69
N VAL A 246 5.90 -12.89 8.10
CA VAL A 246 5.17 -11.69 8.52
C VAL A 246 3.66 -11.86 8.36
N MET A 247 3.21 -12.38 7.22
CA MET A 247 1.77 -12.63 7.01
C MET A 247 1.22 -13.77 7.88
N LYS A 248 2.04 -14.77 8.19
CA LYS A 248 1.65 -15.88 9.08
C LYS A 248 1.49 -15.38 10.52
N LYS A 249 2.43 -14.56 11.00
CA LYS A 249 2.31 -13.88 12.30
C LYS A 249 1.05 -13.02 12.36
N LEU A 250 0.76 -12.24 11.31
CA LEU A 250 -0.49 -11.47 11.23
C LEU A 250 -1.75 -12.37 11.27
N TYR A 251 -1.73 -13.51 10.58
CA TYR A 251 -2.82 -14.48 10.61
C TYR A 251 -3.01 -15.07 12.01
N GLU A 252 -1.93 -15.46 12.68
CA GLU A 252 -1.94 -16.02 14.03
C GLU A 252 -2.43 -14.99 15.07
N GLU A 253 -1.96 -13.73 14.99
CA GLU A 253 -2.40 -12.63 15.87
C GLU A 253 -3.88 -12.28 15.68
N GLN A 254 -4.39 -12.34 14.45
CA GLN A 254 -5.79 -12.02 14.17
C GLN A 254 -6.77 -13.16 14.47
N ASN A 255 -6.29 -14.42 14.45
CA ASN A 255 -7.10 -15.63 14.48
C ASN A 255 -8.40 -15.52 13.64
N PRO A 256 -8.30 -15.25 12.32
CA PRO A 256 -9.43 -14.83 11.51
C PRO A 256 -10.22 -16.01 10.96
N ASP A 257 -11.51 -15.80 10.73
CA ASP A 257 -12.31 -16.70 9.89
C ASP A 257 -11.83 -16.62 8.42
N PRO A 258 -11.91 -17.71 7.63
CA PRO A 258 -11.44 -17.71 6.25
C PRO A 258 -12.12 -16.66 5.34
N ASP A 259 -13.37 -16.29 5.65
CA ASP A 259 -14.14 -15.30 4.89
C ASP A 259 -13.90 -13.85 5.33
N GLU A 260 -13.01 -13.62 6.29
CA GLU A 260 -12.69 -12.27 6.76
C GLU A 260 -11.64 -11.58 5.89
N PRO A 261 -11.70 -10.24 5.78
CA PRO A 261 -10.66 -9.45 5.14
C PRO A 261 -9.31 -9.66 5.81
N VAL A 262 -8.25 -9.75 4.99
CA VAL A 262 -6.86 -9.87 5.46
C VAL A 262 -6.44 -8.65 6.28
N PHE A 263 -6.82 -7.47 5.79
CA PHE A 263 -6.53 -6.19 6.41
C PHE A 263 -7.84 -5.50 6.80
N LYS A 264 -8.02 -5.29 8.10
CA LYS A 264 -9.22 -4.70 8.70
C LYS A 264 -8.94 -3.30 9.21
N GLU A 265 -9.96 -2.47 9.32
CA GLU A 265 -9.84 -1.16 9.98
C GLU A 265 -9.47 -1.30 11.46
N LYS A 266 -8.65 -0.36 11.97
CA LYS A 266 -8.12 -0.41 13.36
C LYS A 266 -9.25 -0.14 14.36
N ASP A 267 -10.10 0.81 13.99
CA ASP A 267 -11.23 1.29 14.75
C ASP A 267 -12.51 0.81 14.08
N ALA A 268 -12.76 -0.50 14.16
CA ALA A 268 -14.07 -1.01 13.82
C ALA A 268 -15.14 -0.19 14.56
N ASP A 269 -16.11 0.35 13.80
CA ASP A 269 -17.32 0.95 14.35
C ASP A 269 -17.81 0.09 15.51
N ILE A 270 -17.77 0.68 16.70
CA ILE A 270 -18.21 0.00 17.91
C ILE A 270 -19.72 -0.05 17.83
N ARG A 271 -20.28 -1.26 17.80
CA ARG A 271 -21.70 -1.53 17.58
C ARG A 271 -22.30 -2.28 18.77
N CYS A 272 -23.61 -2.14 18.96
CA CYS A 272 -24.38 -2.92 19.95
C CYS A 272 -24.15 -4.41 19.67
N PRO A 273 -23.74 -5.23 20.65
CA PRO A 273 -23.67 -6.68 20.48
C PRO A 273 -25.05 -7.28 20.21
N ASP A 274 -26.12 -6.67 20.73
CA ASP A 274 -27.48 -7.20 20.65
C ASP A 274 -28.16 -6.86 19.31
N CYS A 275 -28.13 -5.60 18.87
CA CYS A 275 -28.83 -5.17 17.64
C CYS A 275 -27.92 -4.74 16.48
N ARG A 276 -26.59 -4.72 16.66
CA ARG A 276 -25.60 -4.30 15.64
C ARG A 276 -25.68 -2.83 15.17
N ALA A 277 -26.53 -2.01 15.76
CA ALA A 277 -26.55 -0.57 15.54
C ALA A 277 -25.28 0.10 16.08
N ASN A 278 -24.96 1.29 15.58
CA ASN A 278 -23.79 2.04 16.01
C ASN A 278 -23.92 2.38 17.50
N ALA A 279 -22.85 2.13 18.26
CA ALA A 279 -22.77 2.46 19.67
C ALA A 279 -21.94 3.72 19.84
N THR A 280 -22.55 4.74 20.43
CA THR A 280 -21.88 6.01 20.70
C THR A 280 -21.07 5.89 21.99
N ARG A 281 -19.92 6.57 22.03
CA ARG A 281 -19.14 6.67 23.25
C ARG A 281 -19.96 7.45 24.28
N VAL A 282 -20.24 6.85 25.43
CA VAL A 282 -20.92 7.56 26.52
C VAL A 282 -19.98 8.66 27.00
N ALA A 283 -20.35 9.91 26.74
CA ALA A 283 -19.60 11.07 27.22
C ALA A 283 -19.41 10.95 28.72
N LYS A 284 -18.18 11.13 29.19
CA LYS A 284 -17.93 11.13 30.63
C LYS A 284 -18.56 12.37 31.24
N ASN A 285 -19.27 12.18 32.35
CA ASN A 285 -19.37 13.20 33.37
C ASN A 285 -17.95 13.40 33.94
N SER A 286 -17.33 14.55 33.65
CA SER A 286 -16.19 15.24 34.30
C SER A 286 -14.88 14.52 34.66
N ASP A 287 -14.78 13.19 34.69
CA ASP A 287 -13.56 12.51 35.17
C ASP A 287 -12.49 12.38 34.09
N LYS A 288 -11.55 13.33 34.11
CA LYS A 288 -10.38 13.42 33.21
C LYS A 288 -9.39 12.24 33.32
N SER A 289 -9.53 11.33 34.29
CA SER A 289 -8.52 10.32 34.66
C SER A 289 -8.58 8.95 33.95
N MET A 290 -9.26 8.81 32.80
CA MET A 290 -9.24 7.52 32.06
C MET A 290 -8.83 7.70 30.60
N SER A 291 -7.52 7.59 30.36
CA SER A 291 -6.89 7.63 29.04
C SER A 291 -6.89 6.27 28.34
N THR A 292 -7.04 5.16 29.08
CA THR A 292 -6.94 3.82 28.49
C THR A 292 -8.21 3.41 27.74
N SER A 293 -8.05 2.99 26.48
CA SER A 293 -9.12 2.59 25.55
C SER A 293 -10.06 1.51 26.12
N SER A 294 -9.51 0.59 26.93
CA SER A 294 -10.24 -0.51 27.58
C SER A 294 -11.31 -0.07 28.58
N ARG A 295 -11.22 1.16 29.10
CA ARG A 295 -12.19 1.69 30.09
C ARG A 295 -13.27 2.57 29.47
N ARG A 296 -13.24 2.78 28.15
CA ARG A 296 -14.29 3.53 27.43
C ARG A 296 -15.60 2.73 27.45
N LYS A 297 -16.68 3.40 27.87
CA LYS A 297 -18.04 2.86 27.83
C LYS A 297 -18.76 3.34 26.57
N TYR A 298 -19.59 2.47 26.02
CA TYR A 298 -20.39 2.71 24.84
C TYR A 298 -21.84 2.42 25.18
N ALA A 299 -22.75 3.16 24.56
CA ALA A 299 -24.17 2.94 24.65
C ALA A 299 -24.75 2.82 23.25
N CYS A 300 -25.81 2.03 23.11
CA CYS A 300 -26.58 1.98 21.89
C CYS A 300 -27.95 2.58 22.12
N ASP A 301 -28.31 3.51 21.24
CA ASP A 301 -29.55 4.27 21.33
C ASP A 301 -30.79 3.43 20.93
N GLU A 302 -30.58 2.33 20.19
CA GLU A 302 -31.68 1.46 19.73
C GLU A 302 -32.04 0.35 20.72
N CYS A 303 -31.04 -0.29 21.35
CA CYS A 303 -31.22 -1.51 22.16
C CYS A 303 -31.02 -1.25 23.67
N SER A 304 -30.77 -0.01 24.10
CA SER A 304 -30.39 0.37 25.48
C SER A 304 -29.12 -0.30 26.04
N TRP A 305 -28.40 -1.08 25.24
CA TRP A 305 -27.14 -1.72 25.64
C TRP A 305 -26.14 -0.68 26.11
N ARG A 306 -25.43 -0.98 27.20
CA ARG A 306 -24.31 -0.20 27.72
C ARG A 306 -23.19 -1.14 28.14
N GLY A 307 -22.00 -0.97 27.56
CA GLY A 307 -20.89 -1.87 27.83
C GLY A 307 -19.54 -1.22 27.67
N LYS A 308 -18.49 -1.98 27.97
CA LYS A 308 -17.10 -1.60 27.67
C LYS A 308 -16.83 -1.81 26.18
N SER A 309 -15.78 -1.17 25.66
CA SER A 309 -15.31 -1.43 24.29
C SER A 309 -15.06 -2.92 24.02
N SER A 310 -14.61 -3.67 25.03
CA SER A 310 -14.33 -5.11 24.94
C SER A 310 -15.58 -5.98 24.82
N SER A 311 -16.75 -5.50 25.25
CA SER A 311 -18.03 -6.20 25.14
C SER A 311 -18.86 -5.77 23.92
N ALA A 312 -18.36 -4.80 23.16
CA ALA A 312 -19.05 -4.30 21.99
C ALA A 312 -18.81 -5.20 20.77
N TYR A 313 -19.75 -5.22 19.84
CA TYR A 313 -19.48 -5.79 18.53
C TYR A 313 -18.59 -4.85 17.75
N ARG A 314 -17.55 -5.40 17.13
CA ARG A 314 -16.66 -4.67 16.23
C ARG A 314 -16.91 -5.19 14.84
N LYS A 315 -17.43 -4.34 13.95
CA LYS A 315 -17.62 -4.72 12.55
C LYS A 315 -16.23 -4.95 11.95
N LYS A 316 -15.96 -6.17 11.49
CA LYS A 316 -14.68 -6.54 10.88
C LYS A 316 -14.66 -6.07 9.43
N GLU A 317 -14.76 -4.77 9.21
CA GLU A 317 -14.74 -4.18 7.88
C GLU A 317 -13.35 -4.22 7.28
N ALA A 318 -13.31 -4.40 5.97
CA ALA A 318 -12.07 -4.35 5.22
C ALA A 318 -11.54 -2.91 5.19
N LEU A 319 -10.23 -2.78 5.34
CA LEU A 319 -9.56 -1.48 5.25
C LEU A 319 -9.73 -0.91 3.83
N GLY A 320 -10.35 0.26 3.70
CA GLY A 320 -10.57 0.90 2.39
C GLY A 320 -9.28 1.30 1.67
N ALA A 321 -9.32 1.34 0.33
CA ALA A 321 -8.18 1.79 -0.48
C ALA A 321 -7.75 3.25 -0.18
N GLY A 322 -8.66 4.11 0.27
CA GLY A 322 -8.34 5.47 0.74
C GLY A 322 -7.36 5.44 1.91
N ALA A 323 -7.71 4.74 2.99
CA ALA A 323 -6.87 4.61 4.18
C ALA A 323 -5.49 4.01 3.87
N VAL A 324 -5.39 3.12 2.89
CA VAL A 324 -4.10 2.55 2.47
C VAL A 324 -3.22 3.58 1.77
N ARG A 325 -3.79 4.52 0.99
CA ARG A 325 -3.02 5.63 0.42
C ARG A 325 -2.41 6.48 1.53
N ASP A 326 -3.20 6.78 2.56
CA ASP A 326 -2.73 7.57 3.71
C ASP A 326 -1.61 6.82 4.46
N ILE A 327 -1.78 5.51 4.72
CA ILE A 327 -0.75 4.66 5.35
C ILE A 327 0.56 4.67 4.56
N VAL A 328 0.51 4.51 3.23
CA VAL A 328 1.71 4.50 2.40
C VAL A 328 2.37 5.88 2.41
N LYS A 329 1.56 6.95 2.31
CA LYS A 329 2.06 8.32 2.33
C LYS A 329 2.75 8.68 3.64
N GLU A 330 2.12 8.37 4.78
CA GLU A 330 2.71 8.54 6.11
C GLU A 330 4.04 7.77 6.20
N ALA A 331 4.03 6.48 5.87
CA ALA A 331 5.24 5.67 5.92
C ALA A 331 6.38 6.18 5.02
N VAL A 332 6.07 6.65 3.80
CA VAL A 332 7.08 7.25 2.91
C VAL A 332 7.65 8.52 3.53
N ASN A 333 6.82 9.43 4.04
CA ASN A 333 7.28 10.66 4.68
C ASN A 333 8.14 10.40 5.92
N ASP A 334 7.75 9.42 6.74
CA ASP A 334 8.43 9.08 8.00
C ASP A 334 9.71 8.26 7.77
N SER A 335 9.89 7.68 6.59
CA SER A 335 11.09 6.88 6.25
C SER A 335 12.34 7.71 5.91
N GLU A 336 12.19 9.03 5.79
CA GLU A 336 13.20 9.97 5.29
C GLU A 336 13.72 9.67 3.87
N VAL A 337 13.12 8.71 3.16
CA VAL A 337 13.47 8.41 1.77
C VAL A 337 12.93 9.52 0.87
N ARG A 338 13.84 10.29 0.28
CA ARG A 338 13.50 11.44 -0.57
C ARG A 338 13.09 11.03 -1.98
N ASN A 339 12.30 11.89 -2.61
CA ASN A 339 11.91 11.80 -4.04
C ASN A 339 11.10 10.56 -4.44
N ILE A 340 10.53 9.83 -3.48
CA ILE A 340 9.66 8.69 -3.77
C ILE A 340 8.23 9.15 -4.03
N ASP A 341 7.65 8.61 -5.10
CA ASP A 341 6.22 8.71 -5.39
C ASP A 341 5.44 7.88 -4.36
N ASP A 342 4.70 8.56 -3.48
CA ASP A 342 3.93 7.99 -2.37
C ASP A 342 2.65 7.27 -2.81
N ASN A 343 2.34 7.26 -4.11
CA ASN A 343 1.18 6.55 -4.63
C ASN A 343 1.35 5.02 -4.44
N PRO A 344 0.38 4.30 -3.85
CA PRO A 344 0.50 2.84 -3.67
C PRO A 344 0.74 2.07 -4.97
N HIS A 345 0.25 2.56 -6.11
CA HIS A 345 0.55 1.94 -7.40
C HIS A 345 2.03 2.08 -7.79
N ALA A 346 2.65 3.20 -7.45
CA ALA A 346 4.07 3.44 -7.65
C ALA A 346 4.92 2.59 -6.70
N VAL A 347 4.64 2.69 -5.40
CA VAL A 347 5.35 1.98 -4.32
C VAL A 347 5.23 0.46 -4.43
N PHE A 348 4.05 -0.06 -4.76
CA PHE A 348 3.83 -1.51 -4.83
C PHE A 348 4.14 -2.08 -6.21
N ARG A 349 3.44 -1.60 -7.23
CA ARG A 349 3.45 -2.28 -8.54
C ARG A 349 4.61 -1.85 -9.40
N LYS A 350 4.81 -0.54 -9.60
CA LYS A 350 5.87 -0.02 -10.48
C LYS A 350 7.25 -0.35 -9.91
N ALA A 351 7.47 -0.10 -8.63
CA ALA A 351 8.73 -0.43 -7.95
C ALA A 351 9.06 -1.94 -8.04
N ARG A 352 8.06 -2.81 -7.79
CA ARG A 352 8.26 -4.25 -7.93
C ARG A 352 8.53 -4.66 -9.37
N ALA A 353 7.90 -4.01 -10.35
CA ALA A 353 8.13 -4.30 -11.78
C ALA A 353 9.55 -3.92 -12.20
N LEU A 354 10.03 -2.74 -11.81
CA LEU A 354 11.42 -2.33 -11.99
C LEU A 354 12.39 -3.33 -11.36
N HIS A 355 12.17 -3.68 -10.09
CA HIS A 355 13.03 -4.63 -9.41
C HIS A 355 13.06 -6.02 -10.09
N LYS A 356 11.92 -6.49 -10.60
CA LYS A 356 11.85 -7.75 -11.35
C LYS A 356 12.57 -7.67 -12.69
N GLN A 357 12.46 -6.55 -13.41
CA GLN A 357 13.24 -6.31 -14.63
C GLN A 357 14.74 -6.23 -14.34
N ALA A 358 15.14 -5.57 -13.25
CA ALA A 358 16.54 -5.51 -12.80
C ALA A 358 17.10 -6.90 -12.47
N MET A 359 16.25 -7.83 -12.03
CA MET A 359 16.57 -9.25 -11.87
C MET A 359 16.58 -10.05 -13.19
N ASN A 360 16.50 -9.39 -14.35
CA ASN A 360 16.42 -9.99 -15.68
C ASN A 360 15.27 -11.00 -15.82
N TRP A 361 14.12 -10.75 -15.20
CA TRP A 361 12.94 -11.58 -15.44
C TRP A 361 12.48 -11.43 -16.89
N GLY A 362 12.24 -12.55 -17.57
CA GLY A 362 11.68 -12.53 -18.91
C GLY A 362 10.27 -11.93 -18.93
N ASP A 363 9.95 -11.21 -20.01
CA ASP A 363 8.65 -10.55 -20.24
C ASP A 363 7.45 -11.43 -19.93
N GLY A 364 7.44 -12.69 -20.38
CA GLY A 364 6.35 -13.62 -20.11
C GLY A 364 6.16 -13.91 -18.61
N GLY A 365 7.25 -14.03 -17.87
CA GLY A 365 7.22 -14.22 -16.42
C GLY A 365 6.70 -12.98 -15.70
N ILE A 366 7.13 -11.79 -16.11
CA ILE A 366 6.64 -10.52 -15.56
C ILE A 366 5.15 -10.32 -15.89
N ARG A 367 4.72 -10.53 -17.14
CA ARG A 367 3.31 -10.42 -17.53
C ARG A 367 2.43 -11.35 -16.71
N SER A 368 2.84 -12.61 -16.54
CA SER A 368 2.14 -13.58 -15.70
C SER A 368 2.05 -13.12 -14.23
N PHE A 369 3.18 -12.71 -13.64
CA PHE A 369 3.25 -12.24 -12.25
C PHE A 369 2.33 -11.04 -11.98
N PHE A 370 2.35 -10.04 -12.87
CA PHE A 370 1.58 -8.81 -12.74
C PHE A 370 0.15 -8.92 -13.28
N GLY A 371 -0.22 -10.03 -13.95
CA GLY A 371 -1.50 -10.16 -14.64
C GLY A 371 -1.68 -9.14 -15.76
N TRP A 372 -0.62 -8.89 -16.54
CA TRP A 372 -0.72 -8.13 -17.78
C TRP A 372 -1.18 -9.02 -18.93
N ALA A 373 -1.82 -8.42 -19.94
CA ALA A 373 -2.15 -9.11 -21.18
C ALA A 373 -0.88 -9.62 -21.87
N GLU A 374 -1.00 -10.72 -22.61
CA GLU A 374 0.13 -11.38 -23.28
C GLU A 374 0.87 -10.45 -24.26
N ASN A 375 0.11 -9.60 -24.96
CA ASN A 375 0.60 -8.59 -25.90
C ASN A 375 0.85 -7.22 -25.24
N SER A 376 0.86 -7.11 -23.92
CA SER A 376 1.07 -5.84 -23.24
C SER A 376 2.51 -5.35 -23.41
N SER A 377 2.66 -4.08 -23.80
CA SER A 377 3.94 -3.34 -23.82
C SER A 377 4.44 -2.98 -22.43
N SER A 378 3.65 -3.19 -21.37
CA SER A 378 3.98 -2.75 -20.02
C SER A 378 5.37 -3.18 -19.52
N PRO A 379 5.85 -4.43 -19.72
CA PRO A 379 7.21 -4.80 -19.35
C PRO A 379 8.29 -3.94 -20.02
N GLY A 380 8.08 -3.59 -21.30
CA GLY A 380 9.03 -2.83 -22.11
C GLY A 380 9.35 -1.47 -21.52
N HIS A 381 8.35 -0.76 -21.00
CA HIS A 381 8.54 0.55 -20.37
C HIS A 381 9.48 0.50 -19.16
N TYR A 382 9.45 -0.57 -18.38
CA TYR A 382 10.36 -0.73 -17.22
C TYR A 382 11.76 -1.15 -17.64
N LYS A 383 11.88 -1.92 -18.74
CA LYS A 383 13.16 -2.29 -19.31
C LYS A 383 13.88 -1.05 -19.88
N GLU A 384 13.17 -0.28 -20.69
CA GLU A 384 13.66 0.98 -21.27
C GLU A 384 14.11 1.95 -20.18
N ALA A 385 13.31 2.13 -19.13
CA ALA A 385 13.67 2.98 -17.99
C ALA A 385 14.98 2.57 -17.29
N LEU A 386 15.24 1.26 -17.15
CA LEU A 386 16.50 0.78 -16.58
C LEU A 386 17.68 0.95 -17.53
N GLU A 387 17.48 0.80 -18.84
CA GLU A 387 18.52 1.01 -19.85
C GLU A 387 18.94 2.49 -19.94
N VAL A 388 17.98 3.42 -19.86
CA VAL A 388 18.25 4.86 -19.82
C VAL A 388 19.08 5.22 -18.58
N ASN A 389 18.70 4.69 -17.42
CA ASN A 389 19.41 4.97 -16.17
C ASN A 389 20.84 4.41 -16.17
N GLN A 390 21.02 3.16 -16.62
CA GLN A 390 22.35 2.56 -16.76
C GLN A 390 23.28 3.37 -17.66
N LYS A 391 22.75 3.91 -18.77
CA LYS A 391 23.53 4.79 -19.65
C LYS A 391 23.90 6.09 -18.97
N GLN A 392 22.96 6.69 -18.24
CA GLN A 392 23.21 7.95 -17.52
C GLN A 392 24.25 7.77 -16.41
N ASP A 393 24.16 6.70 -15.61
CA ASP A 393 25.12 6.38 -14.55
C ASP A 393 26.53 6.17 -15.13
N LEU A 394 26.65 5.36 -16.17
CA LEU A 394 27.94 5.12 -16.82
C LEU A 394 28.52 6.37 -17.48
N GLN A 395 27.68 7.23 -18.07
CA GLN A 395 28.10 8.50 -18.63
C GLN A 395 28.55 9.50 -17.55
N ASN A 396 27.93 9.46 -16.36
CA ASN A 396 28.33 10.27 -15.21
C ASN A 396 29.66 9.78 -14.60
N GLU A 397 29.87 8.47 -14.54
CA GLU A 397 31.11 7.85 -14.03
C GLU A 397 32.27 7.95 -15.03
N HIS A 398 31.98 7.94 -16.32
CA HIS A 398 32.96 7.93 -17.41
C HIS A 398 32.58 8.90 -18.54
N PRO A 399 32.59 10.23 -18.31
CA PRO A 399 32.13 11.23 -19.28
C PRO A 399 32.92 11.25 -20.59
N GLU A 400 34.12 10.67 -20.61
CA GLU A 400 34.99 10.55 -21.78
C GLU A 400 34.74 9.31 -22.67
N LEU A 401 33.92 8.36 -22.22
CA LEU A 401 33.64 7.14 -22.99
C LEU A 401 32.29 7.23 -23.71
N ASP A 402 32.32 7.13 -25.04
CA ASP A 402 31.13 6.93 -25.88
C ASP A 402 30.72 5.45 -25.80
N ILE A 403 30.02 5.06 -24.73
CA ILE A 403 29.74 3.65 -24.43
C ILE A 403 28.38 3.22 -25.00
N ASN A 404 28.44 2.25 -25.91
CA ASN A 404 27.29 1.43 -26.28
C ASN A 404 27.20 0.28 -25.27
N VAL A 405 26.30 0.36 -24.30
CA VAL A 405 26.28 -0.54 -23.14
C VAL A 405 25.35 -1.72 -23.34
N GLU A 406 25.90 -2.94 -23.33
CA GLU A 406 25.18 -4.17 -22.98
C GLU A 406 25.44 -4.51 -21.51
N GLY A 407 24.46 -4.19 -20.65
CA GLY A 407 24.11 -4.84 -19.37
C GLY A 407 25.17 -5.15 -18.30
N ARG A 408 24.97 -4.56 -17.10
CA ARG A 408 24.67 -5.28 -15.83
C ARG A 408 24.73 -4.33 -14.62
N PHE A 409 23.62 -4.20 -13.88
CA PHE A 409 23.66 -3.89 -12.45
C PHE A 409 23.93 -5.18 -11.69
N TYR A 410 25.13 -5.32 -11.12
CA TYR A 410 25.43 -6.36 -10.14
C TYR A 410 25.89 -5.64 -8.87
N ASP A 411 24.93 -5.15 -8.08
CA ASP A 411 25.25 -4.62 -6.76
C ASP A 411 25.63 -5.81 -5.86
N GLU A 412 26.88 -5.82 -5.39
CA GLU A 412 27.38 -6.84 -4.46
C GLU A 412 26.58 -6.87 -3.15
N SER A 413 25.91 -5.76 -2.80
CA SER A 413 24.99 -5.66 -1.66
C SER A 413 23.73 -6.52 -1.81
N LEU A 414 23.44 -7.06 -2.99
CA LEU A 414 22.29 -7.95 -3.22
C LEU A 414 22.67 -9.45 -3.18
N LYS A 415 23.92 -9.79 -2.85
CA LYS A 415 24.37 -11.18 -2.76
C LYS A 415 23.60 -11.94 -1.67
N PRO A 416 23.04 -13.13 -1.97
CA PRO A 416 22.31 -13.93 -1.00
C PRO A 416 23.13 -14.22 0.28
N THR A 417 22.51 -14.13 1.46
CA THR A 417 23.11 -14.46 2.75
C THR A 417 22.74 -15.87 3.16
N LYS A 418 23.73 -16.68 3.55
CA LYS A 418 23.50 -18.05 4.04
C LYS A 418 23.01 -18.00 5.49
N CYS A 419 21.91 -18.69 5.80
CA CYS A 419 21.43 -18.82 7.19
C CYS A 419 22.43 -19.67 7.98
N SER A 420 22.78 -19.20 9.18
CA SER A 420 23.65 -19.91 10.12
C SER A 420 23.04 -21.22 10.63
N GLU A 421 21.71 -21.30 10.75
CA GLU A 421 21.01 -22.47 11.30
C GLU A 421 20.75 -23.57 10.26
N CYS A 422 20.15 -23.20 9.13
CA CYS A 422 19.60 -24.18 8.18
C CYS A 422 20.30 -24.16 6.83
N GLU A 423 21.38 -23.37 6.72
CA GLU A 423 22.23 -23.21 5.55
C GLU A 423 21.56 -22.71 4.26
N LYS A 424 20.26 -22.38 4.33
CA LYS A 424 19.52 -21.86 3.19
C LYS A 424 20.12 -20.52 2.74
N LEU A 425 20.27 -20.33 1.43
CA LEU A 425 20.58 -19.01 0.87
C LEU A 425 19.31 -18.14 0.89
N ASN A 426 19.42 -17.02 1.57
CA ASN A 426 18.38 -16.01 1.76
C ASN A 426 18.71 -14.78 0.93
N SER A 427 17.72 -14.00 0.53
CA SER A 427 18.01 -12.68 -0.05
C SER A 427 18.72 -11.81 0.99
N ARG A 428 19.66 -10.95 0.59
CA ARG A 428 20.33 -10.00 1.52
C ARG A 428 19.35 -9.04 2.20
N LEU A 429 18.18 -8.87 1.62
CA LEU A 429 17.08 -8.05 2.13
C LEU A 429 16.28 -8.73 3.25
N TRP A 430 16.67 -9.94 3.66
CA TRP A 430 15.98 -10.65 4.71
C TRP A 430 16.70 -10.49 6.03
N ASP A 431 15.93 -10.01 6.98
CA ASP A 431 16.35 -9.93 8.38
C ASP A 431 16.16 -11.29 9.08
N ILE A 432 15.32 -12.18 8.54
CA ILE A 432 15.07 -13.53 9.05
C ILE A 432 15.12 -14.58 7.95
N CYS A 433 15.55 -15.79 8.27
CA CYS A 433 15.66 -16.89 7.34
C CYS A 433 14.27 -17.35 6.88
N ASN A 434 14.06 -17.45 5.56
CA ASN A 434 12.77 -17.90 5.04
C ASN A 434 12.40 -19.35 5.37
N ARG A 435 13.40 -20.17 5.71
CA ARG A 435 13.21 -21.60 5.92
C ARG A 435 12.95 -21.88 7.39
N CYS A 436 13.85 -21.44 8.28
CA CYS A 436 13.77 -21.75 9.70
C CYS A 436 13.29 -20.58 10.57
N GLY A 437 13.20 -19.36 10.04
CA GLY A 437 12.80 -18.19 10.81
C GLY A 437 13.92 -17.53 11.63
N LYS A 438 15.11 -18.13 11.69
CA LYS A 438 16.25 -17.55 12.43
C LYS A 438 16.69 -16.23 11.84
N GLU A 439 16.94 -15.25 12.69
CA GLU A 439 17.58 -13.98 12.40
C GLU A 439 18.83 -14.13 11.52
N LEU A 440 18.95 -13.23 10.56
CA LEU A 440 20.09 -13.07 9.64
C LEU A 440 20.79 -11.73 9.86
N THR A 441 20.10 -10.79 10.50
CA THR A 441 20.55 -9.43 10.81
C THR A 441 20.07 -9.04 12.20
N TYR A 442 20.62 -7.96 12.74
CA TYR A 442 20.17 -7.36 14.01
C TYR A 442 18.68 -6.97 13.98
N ASP A 443 18.20 -6.37 12.89
CA ASP A 443 16.77 -6.06 12.75
C ASP A 443 15.91 -7.33 12.80
N GLY A 444 16.47 -8.46 12.36
CA GLY A 444 15.85 -9.78 12.45
C GLY A 444 15.58 -10.20 13.87
N MET A 445 16.57 -10.03 14.74
CA MET A 445 16.47 -10.24 16.19
C MET A 445 15.36 -9.37 16.79
N VAL A 446 15.30 -8.09 16.38
CA VAL A 446 14.23 -7.18 16.82
C VAL A 446 12.84 -7.66 16.36
N MET A 447 12.73 -8.18 15.14
CA MET A 447 11.47 -8.67 14.59
C MET A 447 10.98 -9.98 15.22
N THR A 448 11.88 -10.89 15.59
CA THR A 448 11.54 -12.16 16.28
C THR A 448 11.23 -11.94 17.76
N GLY A 449 11.70 -10.83 18.34
CA GLY A 449 11.56 -10.51 19.76
C GLY A 449 12.74 -10.97 20.60
N ASP A 450 13.79 -11.48 19.95
CA ASP A 450 15.03 -11.95 20.56
C ASP A 450 16.06 -10.81 20.62
N THR A 451 15.67 -9.64 21.15
CA THR A 451 16.62 -8.51 21.23
C THR A 451 17.60 -8.69 22.38
N PRO A 452 18.83 -8.14 22.28
CA PRO A 452 19.72 -7.97 23.42
C PRO A 452 19.09 -7.20 24.59
N ASP A 453 18.09 -6.35 24.32
CA ASP A 453 17.31 -5.65 25.36
C ASP A 453 16.43 -6.60 26.20
N SER A 454 15.97 -7.72 25.64
CA SER A 454 15.27 -8.76 26.42
C SER A 454 16.24 -9.45 27.38
N THR A 455 17.46 -9.76 26.91
CA THR A 455 18.58 -10.28 27.73
C THR A 455 19.04 -9.25 28.77
N LYS A 456 19.11 -7.96 28.42
CA LYS A 456 19.44 -6.87 29.35
C LYS A 456 18.36 -6.69 30.42
N ASN A 457 17.09 -6.89 30.08
CA ASN A 457 15.99 -6.85 31.05
C ASN A 457 15.93 -8.13 31.91
N GLU A 458 16.28 -9.31 31.37
CA GLU A 458 16.47 -10.53 32.16
C GLU A 458 17.64 -10.40 33.12
N ILE A 459 18.80 -9.92 32.66
CA ILE A 459 19.97 -9.62 33.51
C ILE A 459 19.59 -8.59 34.58
N LYS A 460 18.88 -7.51 34.23
CA LYS A 460 18.38 -6.54 35.22
C LYS A 460 17.44 -7.17 36.25
N HIS A 461 16.63 -8.15 35.85
CA HIS A 461 15.72 -8.83 36.76
C HIS A 461 16.48 -9.79 37.69
N GLU A 462 17.43 -10.56 37.17
CA GLU A 462 18.30 -11.46 37.94
C GLU A 462 19.21 -10.67 38.91
N VAL A 463 19.84 -9.58 38.45
CA VAL A 463 20.65 -8.65 39.27
C VAL A 463 19.82 -8.04 40.41
N LYS A 464 18.56 -7.70 40.15
CA LYS A 464 17.64 -7.16 41.17
C LYS A 464 17.26 -8.21 42.20
N ASP A 465 17.02 -9.45 41.77
CA ASP A 465 16.71 -10.57 42.67
C ASP A 465 17.91 -10.94 43.56
N TRP A 466 19.13 -10.59 43.16
CA TRP A 466 20.36 -10.83 43.93
C TRP A 466 20.74 -9.70 44.89
N GLY A 467 19.93 -8.63 44.99
CA GLY A 467 20.15 -7.53 45.93
C GLY A 467 21.34 -6.61 45.59
N ILE A 468 21.79 -6.62 44.33
CA ILE A 468 22.86 -5.74 43.82
C ILE A 468 22.29 -4.63 42.90
N ASP A 469 21.05 -4.22 43.16
CA ASP A 469 20.30 -3.23 42.39
C ASP A 469 20.92 -1.81 42.41
N TYR A 470 21.80 -1.53 43.37
CA TYR A 470 22.58 -0.28 43.41
C TYR A 470 23.49 -0.07 42.19
N LEU A 471 23.87 -1.14 41.47
CA LEU A 471 24.61 -1.04 40.21
C LEU A 471 23.72 -0.56 39.05
N LEU A 472 22.42 -0.82 39.10
CA LEU A 472 21.47 -0.45 38.04
C LEU A 472 21.09 1.03 38.08
N ASP A 473 21.25 1.70 39.22
CA ASP A 473 20.88 3.11 39.42
C ASP A 473 21.97 4.09 38.94
N LYS A 474 23.16 3.57 38.58
CA LYS A 474 24.22 4.36 37.94
C LYS A 474 23.99 4.45 36.43
N SER A 475 22.89 5.09 36.03
CA SER A 475 22.43 5.18 34.63
C SER A 475 23.30 6.06 33.71
N SER A 476 24.54 6.36 34.07
CA SER A 476 25.45 7.25 33.34
C SER A 476 26.85 6.64 33.13
N ILE A 477 27.00 5.34 33.36
CA ILE A 477 28.27 4.63 33.17
C ILE A 477 28.35 4.14 31.72
N GLU A 478 29.47 4.43 31.04
CA GLU A 478 29.80 3.89 29.71
C GLU A 478 29.83 2.35 29.79
N GLU A 479 29.43 1.67 28.71
CA GLU A 479 29.16 0.22 28.72
C GLU A 479 30.35 -0.63 29.21
N GLU A 480 31.58 -0.21 28.92
CA GLU A 480 32.82 -0.87 29.40
C GLU A 480 33.04 -0.72 30.91
N ASP A 481 32.70 0.44 31.49
CA ASP A 481 32.89 0.71 32.92
C ASP A 481 31.84 -0.04 33.77
N PHE A 482 30.60 -0.16 33.28
CA PHE A 482 29.54 -0.92 33.97
C PHE A 482 29.90 -2.40 34.05
N LYS A 483 30.54 -2.90 32.99
CA LYS A 483 30.99 -4.28 32.87
C LYS A 483 32.15 -4.59 33.81
N SER A 484 33.17 -3.73 33.88
CA SER A 484 34.27 -3.90 34.83
C SER A 484 33.76 -3.92 36.27
N GLU A 485 32.85 -3.00 36.61
CA GLU A 485 32.31 -2.89 37.96
C GLU A 485 31.41 -4.09 38.33
N LEU A 486 30.66 -4.64 37.36
CA LEU A 486 29.87 -5.86 37.56
C LEU A 486 30.77 -7.10 37.80
N MET A 487 31.85 -7.24 37.02
CA MET A 487 32.79 -8.35 37.18
C MET A 487 33.53 -8.27 38.53
N ASP A 488 33.95 -7.08 38.95
CA ASP A 488 34.57 -6.87 40.26
C ASP A 488 33.61 -7.23 41.41
N VAL A 489 32.33 -6.92 41.28
CA VAL A 489 31.32 -7.27 42.30
C VAL A 489 31.06 -8.77 42.34
N LEU A 490 31.02 -9.44 41.19
CA LEU A 490 30.87 -10.88 41.10
C LEU A 490 32.09 -11.61 41.69
N ASP A 491 33.31 -11.16 41.36
CA ASP A 491 34.55 -11.75 41.90
C ASP A 491 34.68 -11.56 43.41
N ASN A 492 34.34 -10.37 43.93
CA ASN A 492 34.34 -10.13 45.38
C ASN A 492 33.29 -10.99 46.11
N LYS A 493 32.10 -11.16 45.53
CA LYS A 493 31.07 -12.07 46.08
C LYS A 493 31.50 -13.53 46.07
N LEU A 494 32.16 -13.98 45.01
CA LEU A 494 32.75 -15.33 44.93
C LEU A 494 33.81 -15.53 46.02
N GLN A 495 34.66 -14.54 46.27
CA GLN A 495 35.66 -14.59 47.34
C GLN A 495 35.04 -14.59 48.75
N GLU A 496 33.96 -13.84 48.98
CA GLU A 496 33.21 -13.86 50.25
C GLU A 496 32.64 -15.27 50.56
N VAL A 497 32.18 -15.99 49.54
CA VAL A 497 31.62 -17.36 49.70
C VAL A 497 32.71 -18.39 50.05
N ASP A 498 33.93 -18.17 49.54
CA ASP A 498 35.09 -19.06 49.73
C ASP A 498 35.76 -18.86 51.12
N PHE A 499 35.72 -17.63 51.64
CA PHE A 499 36.37 -17.26 52.92
C PHE A 499 35.66 -17.83 54.18
N ASP A 500 34.34 -18.04 54.13
CA ASP A 500 33.57 -18.56 55.27
C ASP A 500 33.69 -20.09 55.49
N SER A 501 34.60 -20.77 54.77
CA SER A 501 34.82 -22.22 54.92
C SER A 501 35.91 -22.61 55.93
N GLN A 502 36.66 -21.65 56.50
CA GLN A 502 37.80 -21.93 57.37
C GLN A 502 37.68 -21.44 58.83
N ASP A 503 36.68 -20.64 59.20
CA ASP A 503 36.60 -20.03 60.55
C ASP A 503 35.32 -20.37 61.34
N LEU A 504 34.63 -21.48 61.04
CA LEU A 504 33.50 -21.97 61.85
C LEU A 504 33.88 -23.20 62.69
N GLU A 505 34.79 -22.99 63.65
CA GLU A 505 34.85 -23.79 64.88
C GLU A 505 34.38 -22.89 66.04
N ASP A 506 33.23 -23.26 66.62
CA ASP A 506 32.65 -22.80 67.89
C ASP A 506 31.95 -21.42 67.92
N GLY A 507 30.66 -21.37 67.57
CA GLY A 507 29.78 -20.26 67.99
C GLY A 507 28.36 -20.28 67.42
N ASP A 508 27.40 -20.76 68.22
CA ASP A 508 25.94 -20.56 68.19
C ASP A 508 25.26 -20.23 66.84
N GLU A 509 24.73 -21.29 66.21
CA GLU A 509 23.79 -21.26 65.09
C GLU A 509 22.39 -20.76 65.54
N GLU A 510 22.06 -19.50 65.27
CA GLU A 510 20.66 -19.11 65.04
C GLU A 510 20.56 -18.16 63.83
N GLY A 511 20.05 -18.72 62.72
CA GLY A 511 19.25 -17.95 61.76
C GLY A 511 19.98 -17.38 60.54
N ILE A 512 20.58 -18.24 59.72
CA ILE A 512 20.72 -17.97 58.28
C ILE A 512 20.16 -19.19 57.55
N GLU A 513 19.03 -19.01 56.86
CA GLU A 513 18.46 -20.06 56.02
C GLU A 513 19.49 -20.47 54.97
N ASP A 514 19.78 -21.77 54.89
CA ASP A 514 20.71 -22.39 53.95
C ASP A 514 20.35 -22.03 52.51
N LEU A 515 20.91 -20.93 52.01
CA LEU A 515 21.09 -20.72 50.59
C LEU A 515 22.24 -21.64 50.18
N ASP A 516 21.89 -22.68 49.42
CA ASP A 516 22.82 -23.66 48.90
C ASP A 516 23.97 -22.95 48.16
N LYS A 517 25.17 -23.00 48.72
CA LYS A 517 26.36 -22.36 48.13
C LYS A 517 26.60 -22.89 46.72
N GLU A 518 26.25 -24.14 46.44
CA GLU A 518 26.36 -24.71 45.09
C GLU A 518 25.39 -24.03 44.10
N ASP A 519 24.18 -23.67 44.53
CA ASP A 519 23.18 -22.97 43.70
C ASP A 519 23.62 -21.53 43.38
N ILE A 520 24.25 -20.84 44.34
CA ILE A 520 24.80 -19.49 44.11
C ILE A 520 25.95 -19.55 43.10
N VAL A 521 26.89 -20.48 43.27
CA VAL A 521 28.03 -20.64 42.37
C VAL A 521 27.56 -21.04 40.96
N GLU A 522 26.60 -21.96 40.84
CA GLU A 522 26.02 -22.36 39.55
C GLU A 522 25.33 -21.18 38.84
N LYS A 523 24.60 -20.35 39.59
CA LYS A 523 23.94 -19.15 39.06
C LYS A 523 24.94 -18.09 38.61
N MET A 524 26.00 -17.84 39.36
CA MET A 524 27.05 -16.89 38.99
C MET A 524 27.81 -17.35 37.74
N GLN A 525 28.14 -18.64 37.64
CA GLN A 525 28.78 -19.20 36.45
C GLN A 525 27.90 -19.11 35.20
N LYS A 526 26.58 -19.33 35.34
CA LYS A 526 25.61 -19.13 34.23
C LYS A 526 25.57 -17.69 33.76
N LEU A 527 25.66 -16.73 34.68
CA LEU A 527 25.60 -15.31 34.35
C LEU A 527 26.89 -14.85 33.66
N GLN A 528 28.05 -15.35 34.12
CA GLN A 528 29.34 -15.12 33.46
C GLN A 528 29.36 -15.66 32.02
N ASN A 529 28.87 -16.90 31.80
CA ASN A 529 28.78 -17.49 30.47
C ASN A 529 27.83 -16.70 29.54
N LYS A 530 26.69 -16.20 30.06
CA LYS A 530 25.77 -15.34 29.29
C LYS A 530 26.43 -14.01 28.89
N VAL A 531 27.27 -13.43 29.74
CA VAL A 531 28.01 -12.20 29.44
C VAL A 531 29.04 -12.47 28.33
N GLU A 532 29.76 -13.58 28.39
CA GLU A 532 30.72 -13.99 27.35
C GLU A 532 30.05 -14.31 26.01
N GLU A 533 28.86 -14.94 26.01
CA GLU A 533 28.08 -15.21 24.78
C GLU A 533 27.63 -13.94 24.06
N LEU A 534 27.42 -12.82 24.78
CA LEU A 534 27.09 -11.53 24.18
C LEU A 534 28.31 -10.83 23.54
N GLU A 535 29.54 -11.29 23.81
CA GLU A 535 30.76 -10.75 23.22
C GLU A 535 31.09 -11.31 21.82
N GLY A 536 30.51 -12.46 21.45
CA GLY A 536 30.78 -13.17 20.19
C GLY A 536 29.70 -12.98 19.12
#